data_AF-A0A4Y2S3F0-F1
#
_entry.id   AF-A0A4Y2S3F0-F1
#
_cell.length_a   1.000
_cell.length_b   1.000
_cell.length_c   1.000
_cell.angle_alpha   90.00
_cell.angle_beta   90.00
_cell.angle_gamma   90.00
#
_symmetry.space_group_name_H-M   'P 1'
#
loop_
_entity.id
_entity.type
_entity.pdbx_description
1 polymer ?
#
loop_
_entity_poly.entity_id
_entity_poly.type
_entity_poly.pdbx_seq_one_letter_code
_entity_poly.pdbx_strand_id
1 'polypeptide(L)'
;MKDVFQDNDKCAQILLNSIGASNYNILAALIAPKDPNELPYDDLIQVLENHLSPKRSCILSQHYFLSTYQEQDSSISDYVADLRRDIAECEFTVACECSENVSVADIFLRAKFIGGINGSWIKEQILQSVLTDFNAIVDKAIALETS
;
A
#
# COMPACT_ATOMS: atom_id res chain seq x y z
N MET A 1 -9.58 -13.66 26.85
CA MET A 1 -9.47 -12.73 25.70
C MET A 1 -9.82 -13.37 24.36
N LYS A 2 -9.77 -14.70 24.20
CA LYS A 2 -10.09 -15.38 22.93
C LYS A 2 -11.56 -15.25 22.49
N ASP A 3 -12.48 -15.03 23.43
CA ASP A 3 -13.93 -14.96 23.12
C ASP A 3 -14.47 -13.53 22.94
N VAL A 4 -13.63 -12.50 23.10
CA VAL A 4 -14.04 -11.09 22.97
C VAL A 4 -14.23 -10.70 21.50
N PHE A 5 -13.39 -11.22 20.61
CA PHE A 5 -13.41 -10.89 19.19
C PHE A 5 -14.55 -11.54 18.40
N GLN A 6 -15.41 -12.34 19.05
CA GLN A 6 -16.60 -12.96 18.43
C GLN A 6 -17.89 -12.17 18.69
N ASP A 7 -17.84 -11.19 19.60
CA ASP A 7 -18.99 -10.39 20.01
C ASP A 7 -18.84 -8.97 19.44
N ASN A 8 -19.54 -8.69 18.35
CA ASN A 8 -19.44 -7.42 17.62
C ASN A 8 -19.82 -6.21 18.50
N ASP A 9 -20.77 -6.37 19.41
CA ASP A 9 -21.20 -5.28 20.29
C ASP A 9 -20.10 -4.95 21.31
N LYS A 10 -19.45 -5.98 21.88
CA LYS A 10 -18.29 -5.78 22.74
C LYS A 10 -17.11 -5.17 22.00
N CYS A 11 -16.85 -5.59 20.76
CA CYS A 11 -15.80 -5.00 19.92
C CYS A 11 -16.06 -3.52 19.65
N ALA A 12 -17.30 -3.14 19.31
CA ALA A 12 -17.71 -1.74 19.12
C ALA A 12 -17.44 -0.92 20.39
N GLN A 13 -17.88 -1.41 21.55
CA GLN A 13 -17.69 -0.71 22.81
C GLN A 13 -16.22 -0.56 23.20
N ILE A 14 -15.40 -1.60 23.00
CA ILE A 14 -13.95 -1.52 23.26
C ILE A 14 -13.30 -0.50 22.33
N LEU A 15 -13.66 -0.50 21.03
CA LEU A 15 -13.15 0.47 20.07
C LEU A 15 -13.47 1.91 20.50
N LEU A 16 -14.74 2.22 20.73
CA LEU A 16 -15.19 3.57 21.12
C LEU A 16 -14.49 4.08 22.38
N ASN A 17 -14.25 3.20 23.35
CA ASN A 17 -13.52 3.55 24.58
C ASN A 17 -12.00 3.68 24.38
N SER A 18 -11.44 3.08 23.32
CA SER A 18 -9.99 3.02 23.09
C SER A 18 -9.47 4.06 22.08
N ILE A 19 -10.31 4.55 21.16
CA ILE A 19 -9.89 5.48 20.09
C ILE A 19 -9.54 6.89 20.57
N GLY A 20 -9.88 7.23 21.82
CA GLY A 20 -9.65 8.53 22.43
C GLY A 20 -10.63 9.62 21.96
N ALA A 21 -10.69 10.72 22.72
CA ALA A 21 -11.72 11.75 22.56
C ALA A 21 -11.71 12.43 21.18
N SER A 22 -10.54 12.69 20.60
CA SER A 22 -10.44 13.36 19.28
C SER A 22 -11.09 12.54 18.18
N ASN A 23 -10.74 11.25 18.08
CA ASN A 23 -11.28 10.37 17.05
C ASN A 23 -12.76 10.04 17.30
N TYR A 24 -13.17 9.90 18.57
CA TYR A 24 -14.59 9.73 18.92
C TYR A 24 -15.43 10.93 18.47
N ASN A 25 -14.96 12.16 18.70
CA ASN A 25 -15.68 13.36 18.28
C ASN A 25 -15.79 13.49 16.75
N ILE A 26 -14.72 13.13 16.03
CA ILE A 26 -14.75 13.05 14.55
C ILE A 26 -15.79 12.03 14.09
N LEU A 27 -15.74 10.82 14.66
CA LEU A 27 -16.68 9.75 14.34
C LEU A 27 -18.14 10.17 14.58
N ALA A 28 -18.44 10.73 15.76
CA ALA A 28 -19.77 11.23 16.10
C ALA A 28 -20.25 12.33 15.14
N ALA A 29 -19.36 13.24 14.73
CA ALA A 29 -19.68 14.28 13.75
C ALA A 29 -19.98 13.70 12.36
N LEU A 30 -19.24 12.67 11.92
CA LEU A 30 -19.40 12.04 10.60
C LEU A 30 -20.71 11.24 10.45
N ILE A 31 -21.24 10.68 11.54
CA ILE A 31 -22.42 9.80 11.50
C ILE A 31 -23.71 10.46 11.99
N ALA A 32 -23.63 11.71 12.44
CA ALA A 32 -24.79 12.47 12.92
C ALA A 32 -25.94 12.44 11.89
N PRO A 33 -27.20 12.27 12.33
CA PRO A 33 -27.70 12.37 13.71
C PRO A 33 -27.68 11.06 14.52
N LYS A 34 -27.04 9.99 14.05
CA LYS A 34 -26.95 8.70 14.78
C LYS A 34 -25.91 8.75 15.90
N ASP A 35 -26.08 7.96 16.95
CA ASP A 35 -25.09 7.83 18.02
C ASP A 35 -24.04 6.74 17.67
N PRO A 36 -22.73 6.96 17.92
CA PRO A 36 -21.71 5.95 17.66
C PRO A 36 -21.96 4.60 18.36
N ASN A 37 -22.63 4.61 19.51
CA ASN A 37 -22.97 3.39 20.27
C ASN A 37 -24.07 2.55 19.62
N GLU A 38 -24.79 3.09 18.63
CA GLU A 38 -25.88 2.40 17.93
C GLU A 38 -25.40 1.71 16.64
N LEU A 39 -24.16 1.95 16.21
CA LEU A 39 -23.59 1.36 15.00
C LEU A 39 -22.85 0.05 15.31
N PRO A 40 -22.92 -0.94 14.41
CA PRO A 40 -22.11 -2.13 14.53
C PRO A 40 -20.63 -1.81 14.34
N TYR A 41 -19.77 -2.67 14.89
CA TYR A 41 -18.31 -2.52 14.82
C TYR A 41 -17.80 -2.30 13.39
N ASP A 42 -18.30 -3.06 12.41
CA ASP A 42 -17.85 -2.96 11.03
C ASP A 42 -18.16 -1.60 10.40
N ASP A 43 -19.32 -1.01 10.69
CA ASP A 43 -19.69 0.33 10.21
C ASP A 43 -18.80 1.41 10.86
N LEU A 44 -18.48 1.26 12.15
CA LEU A 44 -17.59 2.18 12.87
C LEU A 44 -16.19 2.16 12.27
N ILE A 45 -15.64 0.97 12.01
CA ILE A 45 -14.35 0.80 11.34
C ILE A 45 -14.39 1.40 9.95
N GLN A 46 -15.42 1.13 9.16
CA GLN A 46 -15.53 1.63 7.80
C GLN A 46 -15.53 3.18 7.75
N VAL A 47 -16.23 3.84 8.68
CA VAL A 47 -16.25 5.31 8.77
C VAL A 47 -14.86 5.85 9.15
N LEU A 48 -14.21 5.23 10.14
CA LEU A 48 -12.87 5.64 10.57
C LEU A 48 -11.84 5.42 9.48
N GLU A 49 -11.85 4.30 8.77
CA GLU A 49 -10.96 4.00 7.65
C GLU A 49 -11.13 5.04 6.53
N ASN A 50 -12.37 5.33 6.14
CA ASN A 50 -12.64 6.32 5.10
C ASN A 50 -12.16 7.73 5.45
N HIS A 51 -12.13 8.08 6.73
CA HIS A 51 -11.68 9.40 7.17
C HIS A 51 -10.17 9.47 7.45
N LEU A 52 -9.63 8.49 8.16
CA LEU A 52 -8.23 8.50 8.62
C LEU A 52 -7.25 7.97 7.59
N SER A 53 -7.71 7.07 6.72
CA SER A 53 -6.92 6.47 5.65
C SER A 53 -7.76 6.34 4.38
N PRO A 54 -8.26 7.46 3.81
CA PRO A 54 -9.06 7.41 2.61
C PRO A 54 -8.29 6.67 1.51
N LYS A 55 -8.92 5.68 0.88
CA LYS A 55 -8.36 4.98 -0.28
C LYS A 55 -7.96 6.03 -1.31
N ARG A 56 -6.70 6.01 -1.74
CA ARG A 56 -6.24 6.96 -2.75
C ARG A 56 -6.96 6.64 -4.06
N SER A 57 -7.25 7.68 -4.84
CA SER A 57 -7.72 7.44 -6.20
C SER A 57 -6.63 6.72 -6.98
N CYS A 58 -7.03 5.84 -7.90
CA CYS A 58 -6.10 5.09 -8.75
C CYS A 58 -5.05 6.01 -9.42
N ILE A 59 -5.49 7.16 -9.95
CA ILE A 59 -4.60 8.16 -10.56
C ILE A 59 -3.60 8.74 -9.56
N LEU A 60 -4.03 9.04 -8.33
CA LEU A 60 -3.15 9.58 -7.30
C LEU A 60 -2.13 8.54 -6.85
N SER A 61 -2.55 7.29 -6.65
CA SER A 61 -1.65 6.17 -6.32
C SER A 61 -0.59 5.97 -7.41
N GLN A 62 -1.01 5.95 -8.66
CA GLN A 62 -0.12 5.84 -9.82
C GLN A 62 0.88 7.00 -9.87
N HIS A 63 0.42 8.24 -9.60
CA HIS A 63 1.30 9.40 -9.54
C HIS A 63 2.36 9.26 -8.43
N TYR A 64 1.97 8.84 -7.22
CA TYR A 64 2.91 8.60 -6.12
C TYR A 64 3.93 7.52 -6.49
N PHE A 65 3.47 6.35 -6.94
CA PHE A 65 4.34 5.25 -7.37
C PHE A 65 5.34 5.68 -8.47
N LEU A 66 4.87 6.43 -9.47
CA LEU A 66 5.73 6.94 -10.55
C LEU A 66 6.71 8.02 -10.07
N SER A 67 6.41 8.67 -8.95
CA SER A 67 7.26 9.70 -8.32
C SER A 67 8.21 9.13 -7.27
N THR A 68 8.12 7.86 -6.90
CA THR A 68 9.03 7.21 -5.93
C THR A 68 10.42 7.03 -6.56
N TYR A 69 11.50 7.39 -5.88
CA TYR A 69 12.87 7.13 -6.35
C TYR A 69 13.69 6.61 -5.17
N GLN A 70 14.79 5.90 -5.44
CA GLN A 70 15.71 5.53 -4.38
C GLN A 70 16.29 6.81 -3.76
N GLU A 71 16.13 6.97 -2.45
CA GLU A 71 16.74 8.08 -1.72
C GLU A 71 18.27 7.93 -1.68
N GLN A 72 18.98 9.04 -1.45
CA GLN A 72 20.45 9.05 -1.57
C GLN A 72 21.16 8.05 -0.64
N ASP A 73 20.60 7.82 0.54
CA ASP A 73 21.19 6.97 1.58
C ASP A 73 20.34 5.72 1.88
N SER A 74 19.33 5.41 1.04
CA SER A 74 18.49 4.22 1.23
C SER A 74 19.04 3.01 0.49
N SER A 75 18.86 1.83 1.08
CA SER A 75 19.27 0.57 0.43
C SER A 75 18.33 0.22 -0.72
N ILE A 76 18.78 -0.69 -1.60
CA ILE A 76 17.92 -1.30 -2.63
C ILE A 76 16.70 -1.96 -1.98
N SER A 77 16.87 -2.58 -0.81
CA SER A 77 15.77 -3.24 -0.09
C SER A 77 14.72 -2.25 0.40
N ASP A 78 15.15 -1.10 0.94
CA ASP A 78 14.24 -0.02 1.36
C ASP A 78 13.46 0.53 0.16
N TYR A 79 14.15 0.78 -0.95
CA TYR A 79 13.50 1.26 -2.17
C TYR A 79 12.48 0.27 -2.73
N VAL A 80 12.78 -1.04 -2.71
CA VAL A 80 11.82 -2.07 -3.12
C VAL A 80 10.61 -2.12 -2.17
N ALA A 81 10.81 -1.92 -0.87
CA ALA A 81 9.72 -1.84 0.09
C ALA A 81 8.79 -0.65 -0.20
N ASP A 82 9.35 0.52 -0.51
CA ASP A 82 8.57 1.69 -0.91
C ASP A 82 7.77 1.46 -2.20
N LEU A 83 8.39 0.88 -3.24
CA LEU A 83 7.69 0.55 -4.49
C LEU A 83 6.55 -0.44 -4.28
N ARG A 84 6.77 -1.48 -3.45
CA ARG A 84 5.74 -2.48 -3.13
C ARG A 84 4.59 -1.88 -2.32
N ARG A 85 4.88 -0.95 -1.42
CA ARG A 85 3.84 -0.20 -0.68
C ARG A 85 3.00 0.63 -1.64
N ASP A 86 3.64 1.39 -2.53
CA ASP A 86 2.95 2.40 -3.33
C ASP A 86 2.19 1.80 -4.53
N ILE A 87 2.57 0.61 -5.01
CA ILE A 87 1.87 -0.04 -6.13
C ILE A 87 0.53 -0.68 -5.74
N ALA A 88 0.30 -0.97 -4.47
CA ALA A 88 -0.85 -1.76 -4.00
C ALA A 88 -2.21 -1.18 -4.43
N GLU A 89 -2.32 0.15 -4.50
CA GLU A 89 -3.55 0.86 -4.87
C GLU A 89 -3.51 1.42 -6.31
N CYS A 90 -2.51 1.07 -7.11
CA CYS A 90 -2.36 1.60 -8.48
C CYS A 90 -3.29 0.93 -9.51
N GLU A 91 -3.87 -0.22 -9.18
CA GLU A 91 -4.82 -0.97 -10.03
C GLU A 91 -4.29 -1.19 -11.48
N PHE A 92 -2.97 -1.42 -11.63
CA PHE A 92 -2.33 -1.70 -12.92
C PHE A 92 -2.80 -3.05 -13.48
N THR A 93 -3.92 -2.99 -14.21
CA THR A 93 -4.61 -4.14 -14.77
C THR A 93 -4.98 -3.88 -16.23
N VAL A 94 -5.05 -4.94 -17.01
CA VAL A 94 -5.53 -4.89 -18.39
C VAL A 94 -6.65 -5.89 -18.58
N ALA A 95 -7.66 -5.50 -19.36
CA ALA A 95 -8.73 -6.42 -19.77
C ALA A 95 -8.16 -7.42 -20.78
N CYS A 96 -8.24 -8.71 -20.45
CA CYS A 96 -7.88 -9.78 -21.37
C CYS A 96 -9.10 -10.17 -22.23
N GLU A 97 -8.84 -10.65 -23.45
CA GLU A 97 -9.88 -11.17 -24.35
C GLU A 97 -10.68 -12.32 -23.73
N CYS A 98 -10.12 -13.04 -22.74
CA CYS A 98 -10.82 -14.09 -22.00
C CYS A 98 -11.80 -13.59 -20.91
N SER A 99 -12.15 -12.29 -20.90
CA SER A 99 -13.06 -11.65 -19.93
C SER A 99 -12.55 -11.57 -18.49
N GLU A 100 -11.24 -11.76 -18.27
CA GLU A 100 -10.58 -11.61 -16.97
C GLU A 100 -9.67 -10.37 -16.96
N ASN A 101 -9.59 -9.69 -15.83
CA ASN A 101 -8.61 -8.62 -15.62
C ASN A 101 -7.29 -9.23 -15.18
N VAL A 102 -6.22 -8.95 -15.92
CA VAL A 102 -4.88 -9.47 -15.63
C VAL A 102 -4.03 -8.35 -15.04
N SER A 103 -3.39 -8.61 -13.90
CA SER A 103 -2.43 -7.68 -13.32
C SER A 103 -1.19 -7.56 -14.22
N VAL A 104 -0.80 -6.32 -14.48
CA VAL A 104 0.45 -5.97 -15.17
C VAL A 104 1.40 -5.19 -14.25
N ALA A 105 1.14 -5.22 -12.93
CA ALA A 105 1.90 -4.52 -11.91
C ALA A 105 3.42 -4.80 -11.98
N ASP A 106 3.82 -6.05 -12.26
CA ASP A 106 5.23 -6.43 -12.36
C ASP A 106 5.99 -5.70 -13.48
N ILE A 107 5.30 -5.35 -14.58
CA ILE A 107 5.90 -4.56 -15.66
C ILE A 107 6.26 -3.17 -15.14
N PHE A 108 5.35 -2.54 -14.39
CA PHE A 108 5.55 -1.23 -13.80
C PHE A 108 6.57 -1.27 -12.67
N LEU A 109 6.55 -2.29 -11.79
CA LEU A 109 7.57 -2.48 -10.76
C LEU A 109 8.95 -2.55 -11.35
N ARG A 110 9.15 -3.41 -12.35
CA ARG A 110 10.44 -3.57 -13.01
C ARG A 110 10.90 -2.27 -13.67
N ALA A 111 10.04 -1.64 -14.46
CA ALA A 111 10.39 -0.39 -15.15
C ALA A 111 10.73 0.72 -14.15
N LYS A 112 9.94 0.84 -13.07
CA LYS A 112 10.12 1.90 -12.09
C LYS A 112 11.33 1.66 -11.19
N PHE A 113 11.56 0.43 -10.77
CA PHE A 113 12.75 0.02 -10.04
C PHE A 113 14.01 0.38 -10.82
N ILE A 114 14.16 -0.12 -12.05
CA ILE A 114 15.33 0.18 -12.90
C ILE A 114 15.46 1.69 -13.17
N GLY A 115 14.33 2.36 -13.43
CA GLY A 115 14.29 3.80 -13.70
C GLY A 115 14.77 4.65 -12.52
N GLY A 116 14.41 4.26 -11.29
CA GLY A 116 14.61 5.05 -10.09
C GLY A 116 15.74 4.63 -9.16
N ILE A 117 16.51 3.58 -9.48
CA ILE A 117 17.78 3.29 -8.79
C ILE A 117 18.73 4.48 -8.94
N ASN A 118 19.34 4.90 -7.83
CA ASN A 118 20.31 5.98 -7.79
C ASN A 118 21.73 5.50 -8.18
N GLY A 119 22.07 4.25 -7.82
CA GLY A 119 23.35 3.63 -8.15
C GLY A 119 23.58 3.41 -9.66
N SER A 120 24.32 4.33 -10.31
CA SER A 120 24.57 4.28 -11.76
C SER A 120 25.21 2.96 -12.23
N TRP A 121 26.16 2.42 -11.46
CA TRP A 121 26.81 1.13 -11.80
C TRP A 121 25.85 -0.06 -11.66
N ILE A 122 25.08 -0.14 -10.56
CA ILE A 122 24.09 -1.21 -10.35
C ILE A 122 23.07 -1.18 -11.49
N LYS A 123 22.57 0.01 -11.84
CA LYS A 123 21.63 0.20 -12.94
C LYS A 123 22.20 -0.28 -14.28
N GLU A 124 23.45 0.04 -14.59
CA GLU A 124 24.12 -0.45 -15.81
C GLU A 124 24.21 -1.98 -15.84
N GLN A 125 24.60 -2.61 -14.72
CA GLN A 125 24.67 -4.07 -14.61
C GLN A 125 23.30 -4.76 -14.77
N ILE A 126 22.23 -4.12 -14.32
CA ILE A 126 20.86 -4.63 -14.51
C ILE A 126 20.45 -4.49 -15.98
N LEU A 127 20.71 -3.35 -16.61
CA LEU A 127 20.35 -3.08 -18.01
C LEU A 127 21.07 -4.01 -19.01
N GLN A 128 22.27 -4.48 -18.68
CA GLN A 128 23.01 -5.47 -19.47
C GLN A 128 22.54 -6.92 -19.22
N SER A 129 21.65 -7.16 -18.26
CA SER A 129 21.17 -8.50 -17.94
C SER A 129 20.06 -8.97 -18.90
N VAL A 130 19.91 -10.30 -19.00
CA VAL A 130 18.78 -10.94 -19.71
C VAL A 130 17.58 -11.22 -18.79
N LEU A 131 17.65 -10.79 -17.53
CA LEU A 131 16.61 -11.07 -16.54
C LEU A 131 15.37 -10.23 -16.83
N THR A 132 14.21 -10.86 -16.75
CA THR A 132 12.91 -10.19 -16.97
C THR A 132 12.00 -10.27 -15.74
N ASP A 133 12.19 -11.27 -14.88
CA ASP A 133 11.47 -11.37 -13.61
C ASP A 133 11.92 -10.27 -12.64
N PHE A 134 10.95 -9.63 -11.97
CA PHE A 134 11.23 -8.52 -11.07
C PHE A 134 12.07 -8.95 -9.86
N ASN A 135 11.74 -10.09 -9.23
CA ASN A 135 12.46 -10.55 -8.05
C ASN A 135 13.90 -10.96 -8.41
N ALA A 136 14.09 -11.64 -9.54
CA ALA A 136 15.44 -11.97 -10.01
C ALA A 136 16.31 -10.73 -10.27
N ILE A 137 15.73 -9.64 -10.78
CA ILE A 137 16.41 -8.36 -10.96
C ILE A 137 16.76 -7.71 -9.61
N VAL A 138 15.84 -7.76 -8.63
CA VAL A 138 16.07 -7.26 -7.27
C VAL A 138 17.17 -8.04 -6.56
N ASP A 139 17.16 -9.37 -6.64
CA ASP A 139 18.19 -10.22 -6.02
C ASP A 139 19.58 -9.91 -6.59
N LYS A 140 19.67 -9.70 -7.91
CA LYS A 140 20.91 -9.25 -8.55
C LYS A 140 21.34 -7.89 -8.03
N ALA A 141 20.42 -6.93 -7.91
CA ALA A 141 20.72 -5.59 -7.42
C ALA A 141 21.25 -5.59 -5.98
N ILE A 142 20.64 -6.39 -5.09
CA ILE A 142 21.08 -6.55 -3.69
C ILE A 142 22.47 -7.19 -3.62
N ALA A 143 22.75 -8.19 -4.45
CA ALA A 143 24.08 -8.80 -4.51
C ALA A 143 25.15 -7.78 -4.96
N LEU A 144 24.81 -6.87 -5.86
CA LEU A 144 25.70 -5.82 -6.34
C LEU A 144 25.88 -4.68 -5.33
N GLU A 145 24.86 -4.34 -4.55
CA GLU A 145 24.93 -3.32 -3.49
C GLU A 145 25.89 -3.71 -2.35
N THR A 146 26.02 -5.01 -2.10
CA THR A 146 26.88 -5.57 -1.04
C THR A 146 28.31 -5.90 -1.50
N SER A 147 28.62 -5.68 -2.78
CA SER A 147 29.94 -5.93 -3.39
C SER A 147 30.84 -4.69 -3.36
#